data_AF-A0A535EA40-F1
#
_entry.id   AF-A0A535EA40-F1
#
_cell.length_a   1.000
_cell.length_b   1.000
_cell.length_c   1.000
_cell.angle_alpha   90.00
_cell.angle_beta   90.00
_cell.angle_gamma   90.00
#
_symmetry.space_group_name_H-M   'P 1'
#
loop_
_entity.id
_entity.type
_entity.pdbx_description
1 polymer ?
#
loop_
_entity_poly.entity_id
_entity_poly.type
_entity_poly.pdbx_seq_one_letter_code
_entity_poly.pdbx_strand_id
1 'polypeptide(L)' 'KTQDKYGVKYLRYWVDEKAGKAFCLVEAPTAEDAAKVHKEAHGLVAERIFSVSEGS' A
#
# COMPACT_ATOMS: atom_id res chain seq x y z
N LYS A 1 -8.79 11.60 1.45
CA LYS A 1 -10.01 11.20 2.22
C LYS A 1 -9.78 9.89 2.98
N THR A 2 -9.77 8.72 2.33
CA THR A 2 -9.53 7.42 3.04
C THR A 2 -8.13 7.36 3.66
N GLN A 3 -7.12 7.83 2.94
CA GLN A 3 -5.73 7.92 3.42
C GLN A 3 -5.56 8.71 4.73
N ASP A 4 -6.09 9.93 4.77
CA ASP A 4 -5.94 10.86 5.91
C ASP A 4 -6.53 10.29 7.21
N LYS A 5 -7.63 9.53 7.10
CA LYS A 5 -8.30 8.85 8.21
C LYS A 5 -7.39 7.86 8.96
N TYR A 6 -6.43 7.25 8.26
CA TYR A 6 -5.52 6.24 8.81
C TYR A 6 -4.08 6.74 8.92
N GLY A 7 -3.80 8.01 8.59
CA GLY A 7 -2.44 8.54 8.57
C GLY A 7 -1.53 7.87 7.53
N VAL A 8 -2.11 7.38 6.43
CA VAL A 8 -1.39 6.64 5.38
C VAL A 8 -1.23 7.51 4.15
N LYS A 9 -0.11 7.35 3.43
CA LYS A 9 0.15 8.02 2.16
C LYS A 9 0.71 7.02 1.13
N TYR A 10 -0.05 6.75 0.07
CA TYR A 10 0.45 6.00 -1.08
C TYR A 10 1.34 6.92 -1.91
N LEU A 11 2.62 6.56 -2.00
CA LEU A 11 3.65 7.39 -2.61
C LEU A 11 3.79 7.09 -4.10
N ARG A 12 3.87 5.81 -4.45
CA ARG A 12 4.07 5.33 -5.82
C ARG A 12 3.43 3.97 -6.01
N TYR A 13 3.15 3.63 -7.26
CA TYR A 13 2.75 2.29 -7.65
C TYR A 13 3.38 1.89 -8.97
N TRP A 14 3.48 0.59 -9.18
CA TRP A 14 3.94 -0.04 -10.41
C TRP A 14 3.07 -1.25 -10.71
N VAL A 15 2.86 -1.52 -11.99
CA VAL A 15 2.08 -2.67 -12.46
C VAL A 15 2.94 -3.46 -13.44
N ASP A 16 3.05 -4.76 -13.19
CA ASP A 16 3.54 -5.75 -14.14
C ASP A 16 2.33 -6.53 -14.65
N GLU A 17 1.77 -6.07 -15.77
CA GLU A 17 0.57 -6.67 -16.37
C GLU A 17 0.81 -8.10 -16.84
N LYS A 18 2.02 -8.40 -17.33
CA LYS A 18 2.37 -9.73 -17.82
C LYS A 18 2.40 -10.76 -16.70
N ALA A 19 2.92 -10.37 -15.53
CA ALA A 19 2.92 -11.23 -14.34
C ALA A 19 1.63 -11.11 -13.51
N GLY A 20 0.73 -10.18 -13.83
CA GLY A 20 -0.48 -9.91 -13.07
C GLY A 20 -0.20 -9.36 -11.67
N LYS A 21 0.83 -8.51 -11.51
CA LYS A 21 1.25 -7.98 -10.20
C LYS A 21 1.15 -6.47 -10.13
N ALA A 22 0.77 -5.97 -8.96
CA ALA A 22 0.85 -4.56 -8.62
C ALA A 22 1.69 -4.38 -7.35
N PHE A 23 2.52 -3.35 -7.33
CA PHE A 23 3.37 -3.00 -6.21
C PHE A 23 3.07 -1.56 -5.82
N CYS A 24 2.93 -1.30 -4.53
CA CYS A 24 2.73 0.05 -4.00
C CYS A 24 3.84 0.35 -2.99
N LEU A 25 4.42 1.55 -3.07
CA LEU A 25 5.22 2.13 -2.00
C LEU A 25 4.32 3.03 -1.17
N VAL A 26 4.26 2.75 0.13
CA VAL A 26 3.31 3.39 1.04
C VAL A 26 4.06 3.83 2.30
N GLU A 27 3.83 5.07 2.71
CA GLU A 27 4.17 5.54 4.06
C GLU A 27 2.96 5.30 4.95
N ALA A 28 3.12 4.53 6.02
CA ALA A 28 2.03 4.17 6.92
C ALA A 28 2.56 3.93 8.33
N PRO A 29 1.74 4.15 9.38
CA PRO A 29 2.11 3.79 10.75
C PRO A 29 2.35 2.29 10.93
N THR A 30 1.52 1.48 10.27
CA THR A 30 1.59 0.01 10.30
C THR A 30 1.22 -0.58 8.93
N ALA A 31 1.60 -1.84 8.71
CA ALA A 31 1.16 -2.60 7.55
C ALA A 31 -0.37 -2.79 7.54
N GLU A 32 -1.00 -2.97 8.70
CA GLU A 32 -2.46 -3.08 8.78
C GLU A 32 -3.19 -1.80 8.36
N ASP A 33 -2.65 -0.62 8.69
CA ASP A 33 -3.27 0.65 8.30
C ASP A 33 -3.20 0.86 6.78
N ALA A 34 -2.10 0.49 6.13
CA ALA A 34 -2.03 0.45 4.68
C ALA A 34 -3.08 -0.51 4.09
N ALA A 35 -3.24 -1.72 4.66
CA ALA A 35 -4.24 -2.69 4.21
C ALA A 35 -5.69 -2.17 4.37
N LYS A 36 -6.00 -1.48 5.48
CA LYS A 36 -7.32 -0.86 5.71
C LYS A 36 -7.64 0.19 4.65
N VAL A 37 -6.67 1.03 4.30
CA VAL A 37 -6.87 2.04 3.24
C VAL A 37 -7.11 1.39 1.89
N HIS A 38 -6.31 0.39 1.51
CA HIS A 38 -6.52 -0.35 0.27
C HIS A 38 -7.94 -0.95 0.18
N LYS A 39 -8.36 -1.62 1.27
CA LYS A 39 -9.67 -2.26 1.38
C LYS A 39 -10.81 -1.24 1.33
N GLU A 40 -10.71 -0.13 2.06
CA GLU A 40 -11.76 0.89 2.10
C GLU A 40 -11.82 1.71 0.79
N ALA A 41 -10.69 1.90 0.10
CA ALA A 41 -10.65 2.65 -1.15
C ALA A 41 -11.29 1.90 -2.32
N HIS A 42 -10.98 0.61 -2.49
CA HIS A 42 -11.45 -0.16 -3.65
C HIS A 42 -11.64 -1.67 -3.39
N GLY A 43 -11.72 -2.09 -2.13
CA GLY A 43 -12.07 -3.46 -1.75
C GLY A 43 -10.96 -4.51 -1.91
N LEU A 44 -9.86 -4.18 -2.57
CA LEU A 44 -8.72 -5.08 -2.76
C LEU A 44 -7.67 -4.83 -1.67
N VAL A 45 -6.91 -5.87 -1.32
CA VAL A 45 -5.79 -5.81 -0.38
C VAL A 45 -4.55 -6.45 -1.00
N ALA A 46 -3.37 -6.00 -0.59
CA ALA A 46 -2.13 -6.64 -0.99
C ALA A 46 -2.04 -8.05 -0.37
N GLU A 47 -1.56 -9.02 -1.15
CA GLU A 47 -1.29 -10.37 -0.63
C GLU A 47 -0.19 -10.34 0.46
N ARG A 48 0.79 -9.44 0.31
CA ARG A 48 1.93 -9.30 1.21
C ARG A 48 2.29 -7.83 1.39
N ILE A 49 2.66 -7.46 2.60
CA ILE A 49 3.16 -6.13 2.95
C ILE A 49 4.44 -6.31 3.76
N PHE A 50 5.50 -5.62 3.35
CA PHE A 50 6.80 -5.66 4.01
C PHE A 50 7.15 -4.24 4.44
N SER A 51 7.54 -4.07 5.71
CA SER A 51 8.18 -2.83 6.15
C SER A 51 9.58 -2.77 5.55
N VAL A 52 9.93 -1.62 4.97
CA VAL A 52 11.20 -1.41 4.29
C VAL A 52 11.84 -0.10 4.73
N SER A 53 13.16 -0.03 4.66
CA SER A 53 13.95 1.19 4.85
C SER A 53 14.64 1.54 3.54
N GLU A 54 14.70 2.83 3.19
CA GLU A 54 15.41 3.30 2.01
C GLU A 54 16.91 3.36 2.28
N GLY A 55 17.69 2.66 1.45
CA GLY A 55 19.13 2.58 1.62
C GLY A 55 19.55 1.79 2.86
N SER A 56 20.84 1.45 2.91
CA SER A 56 21.49 0.73 4.02
C SER A 56 22.85 1.34 4.28
#